data_AF-A0A3B8HQ39-F1
#
_entry.id   AF-A0A3B8HQ39-F1
#
_cell.length_a   1.000
_cell.length_b   1.000
_cell.length_c   1.000
_cell.angle_alpha   90.00
_cell.angle_beta   90.00
_cell.angle_gamma   90.00
#
_symmetry.space_group_name_H-M   'P 1'
#
loop_
_entity.id
_entity.type
_entity.pdbx_description
1 polymer ?
#
loop_
_entity_poly.entity_id
_entity_poly.type
_entity_poly.pdbx_seq_one_letter_code
_entity_poly.pdbx_strand_id
1 'polypeptide(L)'
;MKKLLVYVAAIVMVIVSTGLAIAAGELNGTYISKSNKNEYIAFTPDGKFFLKQQNAPGNTEKPYITVEGTYSVAKDTVTLVLPDGAEADGKIQGDVFIDNERKQWVKQGSQPKGDQGIKLRHQSGNL
;
A
#
# COMPACT_ATOMS: atom_id res chain seq x y z
N MET A 1 48.84 47.65 -5.45
CA MET A 1 47.38 47.74 -5.66
C MET A 1 46.71 46.57 -4.94
N LYS A 2 45.67 46.87 -4.15
CA LYS A 2 44.57 46.02 -3.65
C LYS A 2 44.87 44.66 -2.99
N LYS A 3 44.72 44.66 -1.66
CA LYS A 3 44.36 43.51 -0.82
C LYS A 3 43.03 42.91 -1.33
N LEU A 4 42.91 41.58 -1.35
CA LEU A 4 41.60 40.94 -1.25
C LEU A 4 41.67 39.69 -0.37
N LEU A 5 41.15 39.86 0.84
CA LEU A 5 40.78 38.83 1.79
C LEU A 5 39.39 38.34 1.39
N VAL A 6 39.18 37.02 1.23
CA VAL A 6 37.84 36.41 1.31
C VAL A 6 37.95 35.08 2.05
N TYR A 7 37.51 35.10 3.31
CA TYR A 7 37.13 33.94 4.10
C TYR A 7 35.64 33.68 3.87
N VAL A 8 35.20 32.45 3.55
CA VAL A 8 33.92 31.92 4.06
C VAL A 8 34.00 30.40 4.20
N ALA A 9 33.61 29.93 5.38
CA ALA A 9 33.63 28.56 5.85
C ALA A 9 32.70 27.62 5.05
N ALA A 10 33.19 26.42 4.74
CA ALA A 10 32.35 25.30 4.32
C ALA A 10 31.86 24.55 5.57
N ILE A 11 30.65 24.88 6.03
CA ILE A 11 29.95 24.12 7.06
C ILE A 11 29.45 22.82 6.39
N VAL A 12 30.13 21.71 6.65
CA VAL A 12 29.66 20.38 6.28
C VAL A 12 28.60 19.96 7.29
N MET A 13 27.34 20.23 6.97
CA MET A 13 26.20 19.75 7.74
C MET A 13 25.90 18.30 7.32
N VAL A 14 26.52 17.33 8.02
CA VAL A 14 26.16 15.91 7.89
C VAL A 14 24.82 15.73 8.60
N ILE A 15 23.73 15.82 7.84
CA ILE A 15 22.41 15.40 8.29
C ILE A 15 22.45 13.87 8.33
N VAL A 16 22.77 13.31 9.50
CA VAL A 16 22.55 11.90 9.80
C VAL A 16 21.05 11.73 9.91
N SER A 17 20.40 11.54 8.77
CA SER A 17 19.03 11.07 8.71
C SER A 17 19.01 9.67 9.30
N THR A 18 18.76 9.57 10.61
CA THR A 18 18.31 8.33 11.23
C THR A 18 16.96 8.01 10.63
N GLY A 19 16.98 7.35 9.47
CA GLY A 19 15.80 6.76 8.89
C GLY A 19 15.26 5.80 9.93
N LEU A 20 14.10 6.13 10.52
CA LEU A 20 13.29 5.15 11.23
C LEU A 20 13.18 3.96 10.27
N ALA A 21 13.83 2.86 10.61
CA ALA A 21 13.52 1.57 10.03
C ALA A 21 12.11 1.24 10.51
N ILE A 22 11.11 1.75 9.80
CA ILE A 22 9.76 1.26 9.88
C ILE A 22 9.91 -0.19 9.48
N ALA A 23 9.85 -1.09 10.46
CA ALA A 23 9.86 -2.52 10.23
C ALA A 23 8.87 -2.77 9.09
N ALA A 24 9.36 -3.28 7.96
CA ALA A 24 8.51 -3.68 6.86
C ALA A 24 7.54 -4.70 7.46
N GLY A 25 6.29 -4.27 7.67
CA GLY A 25 5.27 -5.14 8.22
C GLY A 25 5.18 -6.35 7.31
N GLU A 26 5.17 -7.54 7.90
CA GLU A 26 5.03 -8.79 7.17
C GLU A 26 3.78 -8.68 6.28
N LEU A 27 3.98 -8.61 4.96
CA LEU A 27 2.88 -8.42 4.02
C LEU A 27 2.07 -9.71 4.02
N ASN A 28 0.89 -9.66 4.62
CA ASN A 28 0.01 -10.81 4.73
C ASN A 28 -1.47 -10.40 4.76
N GLY A 29 -2.34 -11.35 4.39
CA GLY A 29 -3.79 -11.20 4.44
C GLY A 29 -4.39 -10.70 3.13
N THR A 30 -5.69 -10.45 3.18
CA THR A 30 -6.51 -10.08 2.01
C THR A 30 -6.68 -8.56 1.95
N TYR A 31 -6.40 -7.97 0.80
CA TYR A 31 -6.57 -6.56 0.49
C TYR A 31 -7.67 -6.40 -0.56
N ILE A 32 -8.70 -5.62 -0.24
CA ILE A 32 -9.88 -5.42 -1.10
C ILE A 32 -9.70 -4.13 -1.89
N SER A 33 -10.00 -4.16 -3.19
CA SER A 33 -9.94 -2.96 -4.02
C SER A 33 -10.91 -1.88 -3.49
N LYS A 34 -10.41 -0.66 -3.34
CA LYS A 34 -11.19 0.50 -2.91
C LYS A 34 -12.27 0.88 -3.92
N SER A 35 -12.03 0.64 -5.22
CA SER A 35 -12.96 0.97 -6.31
C SER A 35 -13.95 -0.17 -6.60
N ASN A 36 -13.61 -1.42 -6.29
CA ASN A 36 -14.45 -2.57 -6.57
C ASN A 36 -14.32 -3.65 -5.48
N LYS A 37 -15.34 -3.77 -4.61
CA LYS A 37 -15.32 -4.71 -3.48
C LYS A 37 -15.28 -6.20 -3.88
N ASN A 38 -15.53 -6.52 -5.14
CA ASN A 38 -15.46 -7.89 -5.66
C ASN A 38 -14.06 -8.30 -6.10
N GLU A 39 -13.12 -7.36 -6.13
CA GLU A 39 -11.72 -7.57 -6.46
C GLU A 39 -10.87 -7.56 -5.21
N TYR A 40 -9.90 -8.46 -5.14
CA TYR A 40 -8.98 -8.56 -4.02
C TYR A 40 -7.62 -9.09 -4.45
N ILE A 41 -6.61 -8.78 -3.66
CA ILE A 41 -5.31 -9.46 -3.66
C ILE A 41 -5.04 -10.03 -2.27
N ALA A 42 -4.74 -11.32 -2.17
CA ALA A 42 -4.40 -11.98 -0.92
C ALA A 42 -2.92 -12.36 -0.94
N PHE A 43 -2.19 -12.01 0.12
CA PHE A 43 -0.79 -12.36 0.33
C PHE A 43 -0.69 -13.42 1.43
N THR A 44 -0.02 -14.53 1.13
CA THR A 44 0.17 -15.64 2.09
C THR A 44 1.59 -15.64 2.64
N PRO A 45 1.81 -16.05 3.91
CA PRO A 45 3.14 -16.01 4.54
C PRO A 45 4.23 -16.85 3.85
N ASP A 46 3.84 -17.80 2.99
CA ASP A 46 4.75 -18.62 2.19
C ASP A 46 5.26 -17.91 0.91
N GLY A 47 4.96 -16.61 0.75
CA GLY A 47 5.45 -15.81 -0.37
C GLY A 47 4.62 -15.96 -1.65
N LYS A 48 3.37 -16.42 -1.55
CA LYS A 48 2.43 -16.48 -2.68
C LYS A 48 1.36 -15.40 -2.63
N PHE A 49 0.79 -15.07 -3.78
CA PHE A 49 -0.38 -14.20 -3.84
C PHE A 49 -1.50 -14.79 -4.70
N PHE A 50 -2.72 -14.36 -4.41
CA PHE A 50 -3.93 -14.65 -5.18
C PHE A 50 -4.63 -13.34 -5.52
N LEU A 51 -4.70 -13.00 -6.81
CA LEU A 51 -5.35 -11.80 -7.32
C LEU A 51 -6.64 -12.18 -8.03
N LYS A 52 -7.77 -11.62 -7.59
CA LYS A 52 -9.02 -11.60 -8.33
C LYS A 52 -9.30 -10.18 -8.79
N GLN A 53 -9.37 -9.98 -10.10
CA GLN A 53 -9.64 -8.67 -10.69
C GLN A 53 -10.58 -8.76 -11.89
N GLN A 54 -11.17 -7.63 -12.28
CA GLN A 54 -11.99 -7.56 -13.48
C GLN A 54 -11.13 -7.90 -14.71
N ASN A 55 -11.68 -8.74 -15.60
CA ASN A 55 -10.97 -9.21 -16.79
C ASN A 55 -10.76 -8.06 -17.79
N ALA A 56 -11.87 -7.57 -18.35
CA ALA A 56 -11.92 -6.43 -19.24
C ALA A 56 -13.23 -5.67 -18.97
N PRO A 57 -13.23 -4.33 -19.11
CA PRO A 57 -14.45 -3.55 -19.06
C PRO A 57 -15.47 -4.10 -20.08
N GLY A 58 -16.67 -4.44 -19.62
CA GLY A 58 -17.76 -4.88 -20.50
C GLY A 58 -17.80 -6.38 -20.85
N ASN A 59 -16.85 -7.21 -20.38
CA ASN A 59 -16.97 -8.66 -20.52
C ASN A 59 -17.98 -9.21 -19.49
N THR A 60 -19.19 -9.54 -19.96
CA THR A 60 -20.28 -10.04 -19.10
C THR A 60 -20.24 -11.55 -18.89
N GLU A 61 -19.60 -12.31 -19.78
CA GLU A 61 -19.54 -13.78 -19.69
C GLU A 61 -18.50 -14.25 -18.67
N LYS A 62 -17.34 -13.58 -18.64
CA LYS A 62 -16.24 -13.83 -17.69
C LYS A 62 -15.77 -12.51 -17.11
N PRO A 63 -16.54 -11.92 -16.17
CA PRO A 63 -16.26 -10.59 -15.66
C PRO A 63 -14.99 -10.51 -14.82
N TYR A 64 -14.50 -11.64 -14.29
CA TYR A 64 -13.31 -11.69 -13.44
C TYR A 64 -12.30 -12.72 -13.94
N ILE A 65 -11.03 -12.41 -13.70
CA ILE A 65 -9.92 -13.35 -13.79
C ILE A 65 -9.35 -13.60 -12.40
N THR A 66 -8.67 -14.74 -12.26
CA THR A 66 -7.87 -15.05 -11.07
C THR A 66 -6.45 -15.38 -11.51
N VAL A 67 -5.48 -14.80 -10.81
CA VAL A 67 -4.05 -14.96 -11.06
C VAL A 67 -3.40 -15.36 -9.74
N GLU A 68 -2.59 -16.42 -9.77
CA GLU A 68 -1.75 -16.85 -8.65
C GLU A 68 -0.29 -16.62 -9.02
N GLY A 69 0.54 -16.21 -8.08
CA GLY A 69 1.97 -16.05 -8.32
C GLY A 69 2.76 -16.00 -7.03
N THR A 70 4.01 -15.54 -7.12
CA THR A 70 4.86 -15.32 -5.95
C THR A 70 5.10 -13.83 -5.73
N TYR A 71 5.49 -13.45 -4.52
CA TYR A 71 5.86 -12.08 -4.24
C TYR A 71 7.10 -11.98 -3.34
N SER A 72 7.74 -10.83 -3.41
CA SER A 72 8.80 -10.44 -2.48
C SER A 72 8.58 -9.00 -2.03
N VAL A 73 9.12 -8.66 -0.86
CA VAL A 73 8.99 -7.31 -0.28
C VAL A 73 10.38 -6.77 0.02
N ALA A 74 10.71 -5.62 -0.57
CA ALA A 74 11.92 -4.87 -0.30
C ALA A 74 11.55 -3.47 0.19
N LYS A 75 11.76 -3.22 1.49
CA LYS A 75 11.31 -1.99 2.19
C LYS A 75 9.78 -1.84 2.10
N ASP A 76 9.31 -0.87 1.33
CA ASP A 76 7.89 -0.59 1.07
C ASP A 76 7.45 -1.09 -0.32
N THR A 77 8.36 -1.64 -1.12
CA THR A 77 8.07 -2.10 -2.48
C THR A 77 7.76 -3.59 -2.47
N VAL A 78 6.64 -3.96 -3.09
CA VAL A 78 6.20 -5.34 -3.30
C VAL A 78 6.37 -5.66 -4.77
N THR A 79 7.12 -6.72 -5.07
CA THR A 79 7.28 -7.24 -6.43
C THR A 79 6.50 -8.53 -6.54
N LEU A 80 5.57 -8.60 -7.50
CA LEU A 80 4.78 -9.76 -7.85
C LEU A 80 5.41 -10.42 -9.08
N VAL A 81 5.58 -11.74 -9.03
CA VAL A 81 6.02 -12.56 -10.16
C VAL A 81 4.86 -13.45 -10.58
N LEU A 82 4.39 -13.22 -11.80
CA LEU A 82 3.26 -13.90 -12.44
C LEU A 82 3.68 -15.31 -12.94
N PRO A 83 2.72 -16.22 -13.25
CA PRO A 83 3.02 -17.57 -13.74
C PRO A 83 3.85 -17.63 -15.02
N ASP A 84 3.76 -16.60 -15.85
CA ASP A 84 4.51 -16.47 -17.10
C ASP A 84 5.91 -15.83 -16.91
N GLY A 85 6.27 -15.51 -15.67
CA GLY A 85 7.52 -14.85 -15.31
C GLY A 85 7.48 -13.32 -15.46
N ALA A 86 6.35 -12.74 -15.87
CA ALA A 86 6.21 -11.29 -15.88
C ALA A 86 6.18 -10.73 -14.46
N GLU A 87 6.69 -9.51 -14.30
CA GLU A 87 6.73 -8.83 -13.01
C GLU A 87 5.77 -7.64 -12.98
N ALA A 88 5.14 -7.44 -11.82
CA ALA A 88 4.39 -6.24 -11.49
C ALA A 88 4.82 -5.74 -10.12
N ASP A 89 4.77 -4.43 -9.90
CA ASP A 89 5.19 -3.83 -8.64
C ASP A 89 4.07 -3.03 -7.97
N GLY A 90 4.24 -2.78 -6.68
CA GLY A 90 3.40 -1.90 -5.91
C GLY A 90 4.07 -1.48 -4.61
N LYS A 91 3.40 -0.61 -3.85
CA LYS A 91 3.88 -0.09 -2.58
C LYS A 91 2.94 -0.45 -1.44
N ILE A 92 3.50 -0.85 -0.30
CA ILE A 92 2.75 -1.03 0.94
C ILE A 92 2.90 0.21 1.83
N GLN A 93 1.77 0.79 2.24
CA GLN A 93 1.70 1.95 3.13
C GLN A 93 0.74 1.64 4.29
N GLY A 94 1.27 1.00 5.34
CA GLY A 94 0.45 0.48 6.44
C GLY A 94 -0.52 -0.59 5.95
N ASP A 95 -1.82 -0.33 6.04
CA ASP A 95 -2.89 -1.25 5.64
C ASP A 95 -3.34 -1.07 4.18
N VAL A 96 -2.60 -0.29 3.39
CA VAL A 96 -2.94 -0.02 1.98
C VAL A 96 -1.82 -0.49 1.06
N PHE A 97 -2.15 -1.42 0.17
CA PHE A 97 -1.32 -1.78 -0.97
C PHE A 97 -1.73 -0.93 -2.17
N ILE A 98 -0.76 -0.31 -2.85
CA ILE A 98 -0.97 0.54 -4.02
C ILE A 98 -0.22 -0.11 -5.19
N ASP A 99 -0.92 -0.60 -6.19
CA ASP A 99 -0.26 -1.19 -7.37
C ASP A 99 0.36 -0.12 -8.30
N ASN A 100 1.07 -0.58 -9.33
CA ASN A 100 1.69 0.26 -10.36
C ASN A 100 0.69 1.09 -11.17
N GLU A 101 -0.59 0.69 -11.20
CA GLU A 101 -1.70 1.46 -11.78
C GLU A 101 -2.32 2.48 -10.79
N ARG A 102 -1.70 2.67 -9.62
CA ARG A 102 -2.14 3.54 -8.52
C ARG A 102 -3.48 3.14 -7.89
N LYS A 103 -3.95 1.92 -8.15
CA LYS A 103 -5.17 1.42 -7.53
C LYS A 103 -4.86 0.97 -6.11
N GLN A 104 -5.75 1.36 -5.21
CA GLN A 104 -5.61 1.17 -3.77
C GLN A 104 -6.38 -0.08 -3.35
N TRP A 105 -5.69 -0.95 -2.63
CA TRP A 105 -6.21 -2.17 -2.04
C TRP A 105 -6.06 -2.05 -0.52
N VAL A 106 -7.16 -2.15 0.21
CA VAL A 106 -7.19 -1.92 1.67
C VAL A 106 -7.29 -3.26 2.38
N LYS A 107 -6.42 -3.49 3.36
CA LYS A 107 -6.39 -4.72 4.16
C LYS A 107 -7.76 -4.96 4.82
N GLN A 108 -8.31 -6.15 4.63
CA GLN A 108 -9.57 -6.55 5.21
C GLN A 108 -9.44 -6.63 6.74
N GLY A 109 -10.41 -6.07 7.46
CA GLY A 109 -10.39 -5.99 8.92
C GLY A 109 -9.66 -4.75 9.47
N SER A 110 -8.95 -4.00 8.63
CA SER A 110 -8.47 -2.67 8.99
C SER A 110 -9.65 -1.69 9.00
N GLN A 111 -10.09 -1.26 10.18
CA GLN A 111 -11.00 -0.13 10.27
C GLN A 111 -10.29 1.10 9.68
N PRO A 112 -10.94 1.89 8.80
CA PRO A 112 -10.45 3.21 8.48
C PRO A 112 -10.27 3.95 9.81
N LYS A 113 -9.05 4.40 10.11
CA LYS A 113 -8.81 5.33 11.22
C LYS A 113 -9.47 6.66 10.85
N GLY A 114 -10.78 6.76 11.06
CA GLY A 114 -11.57 7.88 10.59
C GLY A 114 -13.07 7.63 10.64
N ASP A 115 -13.58 7.26 11.82
CA ASP A 115 -14.80 7.90 12.31
C ASP A 115 -14.83 7.72 13.83
N GLN A 116 -14.43 8.76 14.56
CA GLN A 116 -14.76 8.83 15.99
C GLN A 116 -16.27 8.95 16.04
N GLY A 117 -16.93 7.82 16.34
CA GLY A 117 -18.37 7.71 16.39
C GLY A 117 -18.99 8.94 17.05
N ILE A 118 -19.74 9.70 16.26
CA ILE A 118 -20.68 10.67 16.77
C ILE A 118 -21.59 9.88 17.70
N LYS A 119 -21.37 10.01 19.02
CA LYS A 119 -22.29 9.54 20.06
C LYS A 119 -23.63 10.22 19.78
N LEU A 120 -24.53 9.54 19.09
CA LEU A 120 -25.93 9.93 19.03
C LEU A 120 -26.48 9.77 20.45
N ARG A 121 -26.51 10.90 21.15
CA ARG A 121 -27.11 11.06 22.48
C ARG A 121 -28.61 10.84 22.31
N HIS A 122 -29.09 9.62 22.56
CA HIS A 122 -30.52 9.37 22.71
C HIS A 122 -31.02 10.21 23.90
N GLN A 123 -31.74 11.29 23.60
CA GLN A 123 -32.64 11.91 24.57
C GLN A 123 -33.90 11.05 24.61
N SER A 124 -33.98 10.18 25.61
CA SER A 124 -35.26 9.63 26.03
C SER A 124 -36.00 10.72 26.78
N GLY A 125 -37.02 11.30 26.15
CA GLY A 125 -37.99 12.17 26.80
C GLY A 125 -38.90 11.34 27.70
N ASN A 126 -39.10 11.82 28.92
CA ASN A 126 -40.17 11.40 29.81
C ASN A 126 -41.51 11.82 29.20
N LEU A 127 -42.44 10.86 29.09
CA LEU A 127 -43.88 11.08 29.28
C LEU A 127 -44.39 9.95 30.17
#